data_AF-A0A0Q3PLI9-F1
#
_entry.id   AF-A0A0Q3PLI9-F1
#
_cell.length_a   1.000
_cell.length_b   1.000
_cell.length_c   1.000
_cell.angle_alpha   90.00
_cell.angle_beta   90.00
_cell.angle_gamma   90.00
#
_symmetry.space_group_name_H-M   'P 1'
#
loop_
_entity.id
_entity.type
_entity.pdbx_description
1 polymer ?
#
loop_
_entity_poly.entity_id
_entity_poly.type
_entity_poly.pdbx_seq_one_letter_code
_entity_poly.pdbx_strand_id
1 'polypeptide(L)'
;MAAEVEMHTGGEPLRIIPRLEAAEEAAAVGGLSLLALRREVAATQDHVRRALMHEPRGHGGMYGAVVVRGAAAAAGAHLAALFLHGAGYSAMCGHAVMALGRFALDYGLVAAPSCPETAVHLRCPCGPITAFVPWDGHRSGNPVRFHSVPAFAVTTDLAINVPGYGKVVVDIGYGGTFYAFLSAEQLGLDVCSSKIRDLVNAASAVTEAFKLHHPESEDLAFLYGTILTDGKDAFSEEPTTNICVFADEQALALLLIFALSALGNGAVVLVIARHRQLRTVTNAFVLSLSLSELLGALLCLPLAFFSLLSRPPGAWLFGQRLCLASAALHAGLGIAATLTMALLSFDRYCAIVRQPRHKMGRRRAAQLLAAVWLAALALAGPWYGLAGEGQREARPGAYHCVFVLPWGSSRLGPPYGAALIVLCYLLPFALMCFCHYNICRAVRLAESRVRPLTTYGHLLRAYGEMRTATTVLIMIVSIICCWGPYCILGLAAAAGHLPFSPTMDAVASGMAWANGAINPLIYAARNPNISVLLRRSREGGYRTRNNMAAYLLVPGRQPEPRSRADHIRERYINRHSGPPGSAPSSSSPASGGEMAMWACKNPAVLFCRDGQPDTISEATLQAKAGTVDTSL
;
A
#
# COMPACT_ATOMS: atom_id res chain seq x y z
N MET A 1 19.47 27.29 -19.68
CA MET A 1 18.02 27.06 -19.86
C MET A 1 17.79 26.78 -21.33
N ALA A 2 17.22 25.64 -21.68
CA ALA A 2 16.79 25.39 -23.06
C ALA A 2 15.65 26.38 -23.38
N ALA A 3 15.64 26.95 -24.60
CA ALA A 3 14.49 27.69 -25.07
C ALA A 3 13.30 26.73 -25.21
N GLU A 4 12.12 27.15 -24.77
CA GLU A 4 10.91 26.34 -24.76
C GLU A 4 9.78 27.08 -25.50
N VAL A 5 8.95 26.34 -26.20
CA VAL A 5 7.75 26.85 -26.88
C VAL A 5 6.54 26.11 -26.32
N GLU A 6 5.55 26.85 -25.82
CA GLU A 6 4.29 26.28 -25.35
C GLU A 6 3.22 26.42 -26.44
N MET A 7 2.57 25.31 -26.82
CA MET A 7 1.46 25.29 -27.77
C MET A 7 0.28 24.56 -27.16
N HIS A 8 -0.95 24.94 -27.51
CA HIS A 8 -2.15 24.33 -26.93
C HIS A 8 -2.98 23.63 -28.00
N THR A 9 -3.52 22.45 -27.64
CA THR A 9 -4.48 21.72 -28.47
C THR A 9 -5.72 21.43 -27.63
N GLY A 10 -6.86 22.05 -27.98
CA GLY A 10 -8.09 21.89 -27.21
C GLY A 10 -8.00 22.36 -25.75
N GLY A 11 -7.08 23.27 -25.43
CA GLY A 11 -6.80 23.75 -24.07
C GLY A 11 -5.67 22.99 -23.35
N GLU A 12 -5.27 21.81 -23.83
CA GLU A 12 -4.14 21.06 -23.25
C GLU A 12 -2.80 21.66 -23.70
N PRO A 13 -1.91 22.05 -22.77
CA PRO A 13 -0.59 22.59 -23.09
C PRO A 13 0.40 21.47 -23.48
N LEU A 14 1.15 21.72 -24.55
CA LEU A 14 2.34 20.98 -24.94
C LEU A 14 3.57 21.89 -24.85
N ARG A 15 4.56 21.41 -24.11
CA ARG A 15 5.85 22.07 -23.95
C ARG A 15 6.91 21.50 -24.87
N ILE A 16 7.31 22.29 -25.85
CA ILE A 16 8.20 21.85 -26.92
C ILE A 16 9.60 22.39 -26.62
N ILE A 17 10.57 21.49 -26.54
CA ILE A 17 11.99 21.81 -26.58
C ILE A 17 12.43 21.69 -28.05
N PRO A 18 12.69 22.81 -28.75
CA PRO A 18 12.98 22.81 -30.18
C PRO A 18 14.28 22.07 -30.56
N ARG A 19 15.21 21.98 -29.59
CA ARG A 19 16.48 21.28 -29.73
C ARG A 19 17.06 20.95 -28.35
N LEU A 20 17.48 19.70 -28.17
CA LEU A 20 18.24 19.25 -26.99
C LEU A 20 19.56 18.64 -27.49
N GLU A 21 20.69 19.26 -27.15
CA GLU A 21 22.02 18.87 -27.67
C GLU A 21 22.33 17.39 -27.39
N ALA A 22 22.13 16.93 -26.15
CA ALA A 22 22.36 15.53 -25.80
C ALA A 22 21.49 14.54 -26.61
N ALA A 23 20.28 14.91 -27.00
CA ALA A 23 19.42 14.06 -27.83
C ALA A 23 19.86 14.07 -29.30
N GLU A 24 20.36 15.21 -29.79
CA GLU A 24 20.94 15.32 -31.14
C GLU A 24 22.27 14.55 -31.24
N GLU A 25 23.12 14.62 -30.22
CA GLU A 25 24.39 13.89 -30.15
C GLU A 25 24.14 12.37 -30.13
N ALA A 26 23.26 11.89 -29.25
CA ALA A 26 22.88 10.48 -29.20
C ALA A 26 22.27 9.99 -30.52
N ALA A 27 21.48 10.83 -31.21
CA ALA A 27 20.97 10.51 -32.55
C ALA A 27 22.08 10.49 -33.62
N ALA A 28 23.09 11.35 -33.50
CA ALA A 28 24.17 11.52 -34.48
C ALA A 28 25.23 10.42 -34.44
N VAL A 29 25.41 9.73 -33.29
CA VAL A 29 26.35 8.58 -33.17
C VAL A 29 25.95 7.41 -34.09
N GLY A 30 24.69 7.39 -34.58
CA GLY A 30 24.23 6.53 -35.66
C GLY A 30 23.86 5.11 -35.18
N GLY A 31 22.65 4.66 -35.55
CA GLY A 31 22.21 3.27 -35.37
C GLY A 31 21.13 3.02 -34.31
N LEU A 32 20.74 4.03 -33.52
CA LEU A 32 19.66 3.89 -32.56
C LEU A 32 18.29 4.15 -33.20
N SER A 33 17.33 3.25 -32.95
CA SER A 33 15.93 3.53 -33.23
C SER A 33 15.44 4.68 -32.33
N LEU A 34 14.38 5.40 -32.72
CA LEU A 34 13.78 6.43 -31.86
C LEU A 34 13.34 5.88 -30.50
N LEU A 35 12.96 4.60 -30.44
CA LEU A 35 12.65 3.92 -29.19
C LEU A 35 13.92 3.75 -28.32
N ALA A 36 15.06 3.40 -28.91
CA ALA A 36 16.34 3.30 -28.21
C ALA A 36 16.87 4.67 -27.79
N LEU A 37 16.74 5.69 -28.65
CA LEU A 37 17.07 7.08 -28.31
C LEU A 37 16.22 7.59 -27.14
N ARG A 38 14.91 7.27 -27.13
CA ARG A 38 14.03 7.57 -25.99
C ARG A 38 14.56 6.95 -24.70
N ARG A 39 15.03 5.69 -24.72
CA ARG A 39 15.62 5.03 -23.53
C ARG A 39 16.87 5.74 -23.05
N GLU A 40 17.76 6.10 -23.97
CA GLU A 40 19.00 6.77 -23.64
C GLU A 40 18.77 8.16 -23.04
N VAL A 41 17.91 8.96 -23.67
CA VAL A 41 17.53 10.29 -23.17
C VAL A 41 16.78 10.17 -21.84
N ALA A 42 15.92 9.16 -21.67
CA ALA A 42 15.28 8.90 -20.38
C ALA A 42 16.28 8.50 -19.28
N ALA A 43 17.34 7.76 -19.62
CA ALA A 43 18.35 7.33 -18.65
C ALA A 43 19.32 8.46 -18.27
N THR A 44 19.66 9.34 -19.21
CA THR A 44 20.74 10.33 -19.04
C THR A 44 20.23 11.76 -18.83
N GLN A 45 19.06 12.11 -19.37
CA GLN A 45 18.54 13.48 -19.44
C GLN A 45 17.16 13.66 -18.77
N ASP A 46 16.72 12.74 -17.89
CA ASP A 46 15.41 12.86 -17.21
C ASP A 46 15.22 14.15 -16.40
N HIS A 47 16.32 14.79 -15.99
CA HIS A 47 16.29 16.07 -15.31
C HIS A 47 15.66 17.18 -16.17
N VAL A 48 15.81 17.12 -17.50
CA VAL A 48 15.19 18.06 -18.44
C VAL A 48 13.67 17.92 -18.39
N ARG A 49 13.16 16.69 -18.46
CA ARG A 49 11.73 16.40 -18.30
C ARG A 49 11.21 16.89 -16.95
N ARG A 50 11.92 16.59 -15.84
CA ARG A 50 11.48 17.01 -14.50
C ARG A 50 11.42 18.52 -14.36
N ALA A 51 12.42 19.24 -14.88
CA ALA A 51 12.39 20.70 -14.91
C ALA A 51 11.20 21.21 -15.73
N LEU A 52 10.97 20.63 -16.90
CA LEU A 52 9.88 21.01 -17.80
C LEU A 52 8.49 20.74 -17.21
N MET A 53 8.30 19.60 -16.54
CA MET A 53 7.00 19.13 -16.04
C MET A 53 6.66 19.62 -14.63
N HIS A 54 7.66 19.98 -13.81
CA HIS A 54 7.48 20.29 -12.38
C HIS A 54 7.91 21.72 -12.00
N GLU A 55 8.19 22.60 -12.96
CA GLU A 55 8.34 24.02 -12.66
C GLU A 55 7.05 24.62 -12.07
N PRO A 56 7.06 25.87 -11.54
CA PRO A 56 5.91 26.44 -10.83
C PRO A 56 4.58 26.49 -11.62
N ARG A 57 4.62 26.37 -12.95
CA ARG A 57 3.44 26.31 -13.84
C ARG A 57 3.08 24.89 -14.28
N GLY A 58 3.89 23.89 -13.92
CA GLY A 58 3.66 22.49 -14.24
C GLY A 58 2.63 21.82 -13.35
N HIS A 59 2.00 20.77 -13.88
CA HIS A 59 1.01 19.96 -13.17
C HIS A 59 1.12 18.48 -13.59
N GLY A 60 0.50 17.57 -12.83
CA GLY A 60 0.63 16.12 -13.04
C GLY A 60 0.17 15.61 -14.41
N GLY A 61 -0.69 16.36 -15.09
CA GLY A 61 -1.17 16.08 -16.45
C GLY A 61 -0.39 16.79 -17.56
N MET A 62 0.70 17.49 -17.24
CA MET A 62 1.43 18.26 -18.24
C MET A 62 2.21 17.35 -19.20
N TYR A 63 2.32 17.80 -20.44
CA TYR A 63 2.93 17.07 -21.54
C TYR A 63 3.99 17.91 -22.24
N GLY A 64 5.00 17.24 -22.80
CA GLY A 64 6.07 17.89 -23.54
C GLY A 64 6.60 17.04 -24.67
N ALA A 65 7.41 17.67 -25.51
CA ALA A 65 8.07 17.04 -26.63
C ALA A 65 9.49 17.60 -26.79
N VAL A 66 10.48 16.73 -26.96
CA VAL A 66 11.82 17.12 -27.42
C VAL A 66 11.92 16.84 -28.90
N VAL A 67 12.15 17.89 -29.69
CA VAL A 67 12.37 17.76 -31.12
C VAL A 67 13.81 17.32 -31.38
N VAL A 68 13.97 16.29 -32.21
CA VAL A 68 15.25 15.73 -32.63
C VAL A 68 15.32 15.79 -34.15
N ARG A 69 16.16 16.66 -34.68
CA ARG A 69 16.28 16.91 -36.13
C ARG A 69 17.19 15.90 -36.80
N GLY A 70 18.30 15.50 -36.15
CA GLY A 70 19.24 14.51 -36.69
C GLY A 70 18.59 13.15 -36.98
N ALA A 71 17.72 12.68 -36.07
CA ALA A 71 16.95 11.46 -36.26
C ALA A 71 15.90 11.55 -37.39
N ALA A 72 15.39 12.75 -37.68
CA ALA A 72 14.43 12.97 -38.77
C ALA A 72 15.11 12.90 -40.14
N ALA A 73 16.29 13.51 -40.26
CA ALA A 73 17.10 13.53 -41.47
C ALA A 73 17.50 12.12 -41.94
N ALA A 74 17.75 11.20 -41.00
CA ALA A 74 18.10 9.81 -41.31
C ALA A 74 16.95 9.00 -41.97
N ALA A 75 15.71 9.49 -41.96
CA ALA A 75 14.53 8.74 -42.40
C ALA A 75 13.53 9.54 -43.27
N GLY A 76 13.92 10.71 -43.79
CA GLY A 76 13.10 11.53 -44.69
C GLY A 76 11.88 12.21 -44.04
N ALA A 77 11.85 12.37 -42.72
CA ALA A 77 10.78 13.08 -42.00
C ALA A 77 11.14 14.55 -41.78
N HIS A 78 10.14 15.43 -41.63
CA HIS A 78 10.38 16.85 -41.35
C HIS A 78 10.87 17.08 -39.92
N LEU A 79 10.41 16.25 -38.97
CA LEU A 79 10.92 16.23 -37.59
C LEU A 79 10.72 14.87 -36.92
N ALA A 80 11.51 14.59 -35.90
CA ALA A 80 11.28 13.50 -34.96
C ALA A 80 11.05 14.08 -33.56
N ALA A 81 10.25 13.42 -32.75
CA ALA A 81 9.92 13.89 -31.41
C ALA A 81 9.99 12.78 -30.36
N LEU A 82 10.56 13.10 -29.20
CA LEU A 82 10.47 12.29 -27.99
C LEU A 82 9.42 12.90 -27.08
N PHE A 83 8.41 12.11 -26.70
CA PHE A 83 7.29 12.58 -25.91
C PHE A 83 7.54 12.40 -24.41
N LEU A 84 7.23 13.44 -23.65
CA LEU A 84 7.51 13.62 -22.24
C LEU A 84 6.21 13.87 -21.47
N HIS A 85 6.08 13.34 -20.26
CA HIS A 85 4.98 13.66 -19.36
C HIS A 85 5.44 13.62 -17.89
N GLY A 86 4.57 14.03 -16.96
CA GLY A 86 4.89 14.08 -15.52
C GLY A 86 5.41 12.76 -14.92
N ALA A 87 5.02 11.63 -15.49
CA ALA A 87 5.41 10.28 -15.03
C ALA A 87 6.48 9.59 -15.91
N GLY A 88 6.99 10.22 -16.97
CA GLY A 88 8.06 9.64 -17.79
C GLY A 88 7.96 9.97 -19.28
N TYR A 89 8.26 8.98 -20.11
CA TYR A 89 8.27 9.10 -21.57
C TYR A 89 7.23 8.17 -22.17
N SER A 90 6.53 8.63 -23.20
CA SER A 90 5.52 7.86 -23.93
C SER A 90 5.97 7.54 -25.34
N ALA A 91 5.21 6.69 -26.04
CA ALA A 91 5.48 6.36 -27.43
C ALA A 91 4.90 7.38 -28.43
N MET A 92 3.81 8.07 -28.05
CA MET A 92 3.10 9.07 -28.85
C MET A 92 2.02 9.78 -28.00
N CYS A 93 1.59 10.95 -28.45
CA CYS A 93 0.36 11.59 -28.00
C CYS A 93 -0.33 12.35 -29.14
N GLY A 94 -1.65 12.18 -29.30
CA GLY A 94 -2.43 12.79 -30.38
C GLY A 94 -2.45 14.33 -30.31
N HIS A 95 -2.71 14.90 -29.12
CA HIS A 95 -2.67 16.36 -28.95
C HIS A 95 -1.28 16.90 -29.29
N ALA A 96 -0.24 16.16 -28.89
CA ALA A 96 1.12 16.59 -29.09
C ALA A 96 1.52 16.56 -30.57
N VAL A 97 1.06 15.54 -31.32
CA VAL A 97 1.25 15.46 -32.77
C VAL A 97 0.59 16.62 -33.50
N MET A 98 -0.63 17.02 -33.10
CA MET A 98 -1.30 18.18 -33.70
C MET A 98 -0.53 19.48 -33.46
N ALA A 99 -0.08 19.71 -32.23
CA ALA A 99 0.75 20.86 -31.89
C ALA A 99 2.09 20.85 -32.63
N LEU A 100 2.78 19.71 -32.68
CA LEU A 100 4.05 19.56 -33.40
C LEU A 100 3.91 19.75 -34.92
N GLY A 101 2.76 19.38 -35.50
CA GLY A 101 2.45 19.68 -36.89
C GLY A 101 2.45 21.18 -37.17
N ARG A 102 1.76 21.96 -36.34
CA ARG A 102 1.74 23.43 -36.44
C ARG A 102 3.12 24.03 -36.16
N PHE A 103 3.79 23.56 -35.12
CA PHE A 103 5.16 23.93 -34.77
C PHE A 103 6.11 23.79 -35.96
N ALA A 104 6.00 22.69 -36.71
CA ALA A 104 6.84 22.45 -37.88
C ALA A 104 6.69 23.51 -38.97
N LEU A 105 5.48 24.03 -39.19
CA LEU A 105 5.22 25.09 -40.15
C LEU A 105 5.64 26.45 -39.62
N ASP A 106 5.18 26.79 -38.41
CA ASP A 106 5.38 28.13 -37.83
C ASP A 106 6.87 28.42 -37.55
N TYR A 107 7.68 27.39 -37.30
CA TYR A 107 9.13 27.50 -37.09
C TYR A 107 9.96 27.12 -38.32
N GLY A 108 9.33 26.96 -39.49
CA GLY A 108 10.03 26.76 -40.76
C GLY A 108 10.82 25.44 -40.87
N LEU A 109 10.37 24.37 -40.22
CA LEU A 109 10.95 23.03 -40.35
C LEU A 109 10.54 22.35 -41.67
N VAL A 110 9.46 22.82 -42.30
CA VAL A 110 9.02 22.37 -43.62
C VAL A 110 9.50 23.41 -44.65
N ALA A 111 10.39 22.99 -45.56
CA ALA A 111 11.05 23.91 -46.49
C ALA A 111 10.09 24.53 -47.53
N ALA A 112 9.04 23.80 -47.94
CA ALA A 112 8.08 24.25 -48.95
C ALA A 112 6.66 23.79 -48.59
N PRO A 113 5.96 24.50 -47.68
CA PRO A 113 4.60 24.17 -47.30
C PRO A 113 3.60 24.41 -48.44
N SER A 114 2.63 23.51 -48.60
CA SER A 114 1.57 23.58 -49.61
C SER A 114 0.30 24.27 -49.06
N CYS A 115 -0.39 25.01 -49.93
CA CYS A 115 -1.67 25.67 -49.65
C CYS A 115 -2.79 24.91 -50.39
N PRO A 116 -3.98 24.69 -49.79
CA PRO A 116 -4.43 25.20 -48.49
C PRO A 116 -4.05 24.33 -47.28
N GLU A 117 -3.42 23.17 -47.49
CA GLU A 117 -3.06 22.23 -46.43
C GLU A 117 -1.67 21.64 -46.70
N THR A 118 -0.85 21.52 -45.66
CA THR A 118 0.48 20.91 -45.73
C THR A 118 0.52 19.60 -44.94
N ALA A 119 1.05 18.55 -45.58
CA ALA A 119 1.36 17.29 -44.92
C ALA A 119 2.72 17.38 -44.22
N VAL A 120 2.70 17.35 -42.89
CA VAL A 120 3.88 17.29 -42.04
C VAL A 120 4.13 15.84 -41.66
N HIS A 121 5.24 15.26 -42.13
CA HIS A 121 5.72 13.95 -41.71
C HIS A 121 6.54 14.03 -40.41
N LEU A 122 6.04 13.38 -39.36
CA LEU A 122 6.66 13.28 -38.05
C LEU A 122 7.12 11.84 -37.80
N ARG A 123 8.24 11.68 -37.10
CA ARG A 123 8.68 10.39 -36.57
C ARG A 123 8.53 10.35 -35.06
N CYS A 124 7.83 9.33 -34.58
CA CYS A 124 7.56 9.07 -33.17
C CYS A 124 8.18 7.73 -32.76
N PRO A 125 8.41 7.46 -31.47
CA PRO A 125 8.87 6.15 -31.00
C PRO A 125 7.96 4.98 -31.42
N CYS A 126 6.65 5.20 -31.60
CA CYS A 126 5.73 4.18 -32.12
C CYS A 126 5.78 4.00 -33.65
N GLY A 127 6.39 4.91 -34.40
CA GLY A 127 6.43 4.84 -35.87
C GLY A 127 6.24 6.19 -36.58
N PRO A 128 6.12 6.16 -37.92
CA PRO A 128 5.85 7.35 -38.73
C PRO A 128 4.39 7.80 -38.59
N ILE A 129 4.20 9.12 -38.52
CA ILE A 129 2.91 9.78 -38.38
C ILE A 129 2.87 10.94 -39.37
N THR A 130 1.71 11.19 -39.97
CA THR A 130 1.54 12.36 -40.87
C THR A 130 0.45 13.26 -40.32
N ALA A 131 0.82 14.48 -39.94
CA ALA A 131 -0.12 15.53 -39.57
C ALA A 131 -0.48 16.37 -40.81
N PHE A 132 -1.73 16.77 -40.94
CA PHE A 132 -2.24 17.62 -42.00
C PHE A 132 -2.68 18.93 -41.36
N VAL A 133 -1.99 20.00 -41.74
CA VAL A 133 -2.12 21.31 -41.10
C VAL A 133 -2.54 22.33 -42.16
N PRO A 134 -3.67 23.03 -41.96
CA PRO A 134 -4.05 24.14 -42.84
C PRO A 134 -2.96 25.21 -42.87
N TRP A 135 -2.67 25.75 -44.05
CA TRP A 135 -1.64 26.75 -44.27
C TRP A 135 -2.11 27.82 -45.26
N ASP A 136 -2.07 29.08 -44.84
CA ASP A 136 -2.55 30.24 -45.63
C ASP A 136 -1.44 30.93 -46.44
N GLY A 137 -0.20 30.41 -46.39
CA GLY A 137 0.99 31.04 -46.96
C GLY A 137 1.88 31.74 -45.94
N HIS A 138 1.34 32.05 -44.74
CA HIS A 138 2.05 32.77 -43.69
C HIS A 138 1.97 32.12 -42.30
N ARG A 139 0.87 31.44 -41.96
CA ARG A 139 0.63 30.86 -40.63
C ARG A 139 -0.12 29.54 -40.69
N SER A 140 0.12 28.70 -39.68
CA SER A 140 -0.64 27.48 -39.46
C SER A 140 -2.06 27.77 -38.96
N GLY A 141 -3.05 27.05 -39.50
CA GLY A 141 -4.46 27.17 -39.17
C GLY A 141 -5.03 26.00 -38.38
N ASN A 142 -6.35 26.04 -38.15
CA ASN A 142 -7.16 24.99 -37.56
C ASN A 142 -8.30 24.62 -38.55
N PRO A 143 -8.86 23.39 -38.49
CA PRO A 143 -8.49 22.27 -37.63
C PRO A 143 -7.25 21.51 -38.13
N VAL A 144 -6.51 20.90 -37.21
CA VAL A 144 -5.40 19.99 -37.53
C VAL A 144 -5.91 18.55 -37.40
N ARG A 145 -5.53 17.69 -38.35
CA ARG A 145 -5.82 16.25 -38.32
C ARG A 145 -4.54 15.47 -38.54
N PHE A 146 -4.50 14.19 -38.19
CA PHE A 146 -3.32 13.36 -38.45
C PHE A 146 -3.70 11.92 -38.74
N HIS A 147 -2.86 11.24 -39.52
CA HIS A 147 -2.87 9.80 -39.66
C HIS A 147 -1.85 9.22 -38.69
N SER A 148 -2.35 8.47 -37.71
CA SER A 148 -1.53 7.75 -36.73
C SER A 148 -0.84 6.55 -37.38
N VAL A 149 -0.05 5.82 -36.58
CA VAL A 149 0.49 4.51 -36.97
C VAL A 149 -0.63 3.52 -37.27
N PRO A 150 -0.40 2.51 -38.13
CA PRO A 150 -1.37 1.44 -38.37
C PRO A 150 -1.83 0.81 -37.06
N ALA A 151 -3.14 0.86 -36.82
CA ALA A 151 -3.76 0.18 -35.71
C ALA A 151 -4.30 -1.17 -36.16
N PHE A 152 -4.23 -2.17 -35.29
CA PHE A 152 -4.77 -3.51 -35.57
C PHE A 152 -5.32 -4.15 -34.30
N ALA A 153 -6.37 -4.94 -34.45
CA ALA A 153 -6.82 -5.83 -33.39
C ALA A 153 -5.89 -7.05 -33.36
N VAL A 154 -5.21 -7.25 -32.23
CA VAL A 154 -4.35 -8.41 -31.98
C VAL A 154 -5.21 -9.66 -31.84
N THR A 155 -6.26 -9.55 -31.04
CA THR A 155 -7.30 -10.56 -30.89
C THR A 155 -8.60 -9.85 -30.56
N THR A 156 -9.69 -10.33 -31.14
CA THR A 156 -11.05 -9.92 -30.76
C THR A 156 -11.72 -11.06 -30.02
N ASP A 157 -12.77 -10.73 -29.29
CA ASP A 157 -13.66 -11.67 -28.62
C ASP A 157 -12.93 -12.63 -27.66
N LEU A 158 -11.84 -12.16 -27.05
CA LEU A 158 -11.05 -12.99 -26.16
C LEU A 158 -11.76 -13.13 -24.83
N ALA A 159 -12.27 -14.32 -24.57
CA ALA A 159 -12.87 -14.62 -23.28
C ALA A 159 -11.79 -14.84 -22.21
N ILE A 160 -11.71 -13.92 -21.25
CA ILE A 160 -10.83 -14.02 -20.08
C ILE A 160 -11.66 -14.19 -18.81
N ASN A 161 -11.09 -14.84 -17.81
CA ASN A 161 -11.72 -14.95 -16.50
C ASN A 161 -11.15 -13.89 -15.57
N VAL A 162 -11.95 -12.88 -15.22
CA VAL A 162 -11.54 -11.77 -14.38
C VAL A 162 -11.98 -12.03 -12.93
N PRO A 163 -11.06 -12.02 -11.95
CA PRO A 163 -11.39 -12.21 -10.55
C PRO A 163 -12.47 -11.22 -10.08
N GLY A 164 -13.54 -11.74 -9.49
CA GLY A 164 -14.66 -10.93 -8.97
C GLY A 164 -15.75 -10.57 -9.99
N TYR A 165 -15.48 -10.71 -11.29
CA TYR A 165 -16.43 -10.38 -12.37
C TYR A 165 -16.79 -11.60 -13.25
N GLY A 166 -16.00 -12.67 -13.19
CA GLY A 166 -16.25 -13.90 -13.94
C GLY A 166 -15.72 -13.82 -15.36
N LYS A 167 -16.36 -14.55 -16.28
CA LYS A 167 -15.93 -14.62 -17.67
C LYS A 167 -16.40 -13.37 -18.42
N VAL A 168 -15.45 -12.58 -18.90
CA VAL A 168 -15.71 -11.38 -19.72
C VAL A 168 -14.98 -11.50 -21.05
N VAL A 169 -15.49 -10.80 -22.04
CA VAL A 169 -14.96 -10.77 -23.40
C VAL A 169 -14.21 -9.45 -23.58
N VAL A 170 -12.92 -9.55 -23.92
CA VAL A 170 -12.06 -8.39 -24.16
C VAL A 170 -11.53 -8.41 -25.59
N ASP A 171 -11.40 -7.22 -26.17
CA ASP A 171 -10.66 -7.01 -27.40
C ASP A 171 -9.29 -6.41 -27.07
N ILE A 172 -8.27 -6.84 -27.80
CA ILE A 172 -6.92 -6.33 -27.62
C ILE A 172 -6.51 -5.60 -28.88
N GLY A 173 -6.35 -4.29 -28.77
CA GLY A 173 -5.97 -3.42 -29.86
C GLY A 173 -4.55 -2.88 -29.69
N TYR A 174 -3.84 -2.76 -30.80
CA TYR A 174 -2.62 -1.98 -30.91
C TYR A 174 -2.91 -0.69 -31.68
N GLY A 175 -2.50 0.45 -31.14
CA GLY A 175 -2.60 1.77 -31.78
C GLY A 175 -1.39 2.66 -31.48
N GLY A 176 -0.22 2.05 -31.29
CA GLY A 176 1.01 2.66 -30.76
C GLY A 176 1.42 2.15 -29.38
N THR A 177 0.45 1.66 -28.60
CA THR A 177 0.61 0.79 -27.41
C THR A 177 -0.55 -0.20 -27.36
N PHE A 178 -0.44 -1.26 -26.57
CA PHE A 178 -1.55 -2.21 -26.40
C PHE A 178 -2.56 -1.74 -25.36
N TYR A 179 -3.84 -1.86 -25.69
CA TYR A 179 -4.96 -1.63 -24.79
C TYR A 179 -5.91 -2.82 -24.83
N ALA A 180 -6.49 -3.13 -23.67
CA ALA A 180 -7.66 -4.00 -23.59
C ALA A 180 -8.92 -3.14 -23.66
N PHE A 181 -9.91 -3.57 -24.43
CA PHE A 181 -11.20 -2.92 -24.60
C PHE A 181 -12.30 -3.86 -24.14
N LEU A 182 -13.25 -3.34 -23.39
CA LEU A 182 -14.50 -4.05 -23.06
C LEU A 182 -15.58 -3.06 -22.63
N SER A 183 -16.83 -3.45 -22.84
CA SER A 183 -17.98 -2.74 -22.28
C SER A 183 -18.00 -2.86 -20.76
N ALA A 184 -18.21 -1.73 -20.08
CA ALA A 184 -18.39 -1.69 -18.63
C ALA A 184 -19.59 -2.54 -18.17
N GLU A 185 -20.60 -2.74 -19.03
CA GLU A 185 -21.79 -3.53 -18.73
C GLU A 185 -21.46 -5.01 -18.44
N GLN A 186 -20.43 -5.56 -19.09
CA GLN A 186 -19.95 -6.92 -18.83
C GLN A 186 -19.43 -7.10 -17.40
N LEU A 187 -19.04 -6.00 -16.76
CA LEU A 187 -18.56 -5.94 -15.37
C LEU A 187 -19.69 -5.53 -14.40
N GLY A 188 -20.92 -5.35 -14.89
CA GLY A 188 -22.04 -4.82 -14.11
C GLY A 188 -21.88 -3.34 -13.75
N LEU A 189 -21.11 -2.60 -14.55
CA LEU A 189 -20.81 -1.19 -14.35
C LEU A 189 -21.31 -0.34 -15.51
N ASP A 190 -21.44 0.95 -15.27
CA ASP A 190 -21.81 1.97 -16.25
C ASP A 190 -20.82 3.13 -16.18
N VAL A 191 -20.25 3.52 -17.32
CA VAL A 191 -19.18 4.52 -17.39
C VAL A 191 -19.64 5.90 -16.86
N CYS A 192 -20.90 6.25 -17.06
CA CYS A 192 -21.44 7.58 -16.76
C CYS A 192 -21.93 7.73 -15.31
N SER A 193 -22.44 6.66 -14.70
CA SER A 193 -23.11 6.70 -13.39
C SER A 193 -22.36 5.95 -12.29
N SER A 194 -21.46 5.03 -12.63
CA SER A 194 -20.71 4.26 -11.63
C SER A 194 -19.65 5.12 -10.95
N LYS A 195 -19.26 4.73 -9.73
CA LYS A 195 -18.17 5.42 -9.03
C LYS A 195 -16.86 5.16 -9.76
N ILE A 196 -16.09 6.22 -9.99
CA ILE A 196 -14.76 6.15 -10.64
C ILE A 196 -13.89 5.06 -10.02
N ARG A 197 -13.90 4.92 -8.68
CA ARG A 197 -13.12 3.88 -8.00
C ARG A 197 -13.51 2.46 -8.42
N ASP A 198 -14.79 2.19 -8.63
CA ASP A 198 -15.27 0.85 -8.98
C ASP A 198 -14.91 0.53 -10.43
N LEU A 199 -14.99 1.52 -11.33
CA LEU A 199 -14.48 1.44 -12.72
C LEU A 199 -12.96 1.18 -12.76
N VAL A 200 -12.18 1.91 -11.94
CA VAL A 200 -10.73 1.72 -11.82
C VAL A 200 -10.40 0.31 -11.35
N ASN A 201 -11.01 -0.15 -10.25
CA ASN A 201 -10.76 -1.48 -9.71
C ASN A 201 -11.09 -2.59 -10.74
N ALA A 202 -12.18 -2.44 -11.49
CA ALA A 202 -12.58 -3.43 -12.49
C ALA A 202 -11.64 -3.46 -13.70
N ALA A 203 -11.24 -2.29 -14.20
CA ALA A 203 -10.28 -2.17 -15.30
C ALA A 203 -8.87 -2.66 -14.90
N SER A 204 -8.44 -2.42 -13.66
CA SER A 204 -7.19 -2.97 -13.12
C SER A 204 -7.25 -4.50 -13.06
N ALA A 205 -8.37 -5.08 -12.59
CA ALA A 205 -8.55 -6.53 -12.55
C ALA A 205 -8.49 -7.18 -13.94
N VAL A 206 -9.03 -6.51 -14.96
CA VAL A 206 -8.93 -6.93 -16.37
C VAL A 206 -7.47 -6.90 -16.84
N THR A 207 -6.75 -5.81 -16.52
CA THR A 207 -5.34 -5.64 -16.90
C THR A 207 -4.45 -6.72 -16.28
N GLU A 208 -4.68 -7.06 -15.00
CA GLU A 208 -3.92 -8.10 -14.30
C GLU A 208 -4.22 -9.53 -14.80
N ALA A 209 -5.44 -9.77 -15.29
CA ALA A 209 -5.87 -11.07 -15.77
C ALA A 209 -5.23 -11.47 -17.12
N PHE A 210 -4.59 -10.54 -17.83
CA PHE A 210 -4.05 -10.78 -19.16
C PHE A 210 -2.55 -10.42 -19.27
N LYS A 211 -1.74 -11.33 -19.83
CA LYS A 211 -0.32 -11.12 -20.12
C LYS A 211 -0.07 -11.15 -21.63
N LEU A 212 0.53 -10.10 -22.16
CA LEU A 212 0.77 -9.90 -23.60
C LEU A 212 2.23 -10.21 -23.94
N HIS A 213 2.47 -10.80 -25.12
CA HIS A 213 3.80 -10.97 -25.70
C HIS A 213 3.84 -10.23 -27.05
N HIS A 214 4.81 -9.33 -27.26
CA HIS A 214 5.01 -8.63 -28.54
C HIS A 214 6.07 -9.37 -29.39
N PRO A 215 5.83 -9.57 -30.71
CA PRO A 215 6.72 -10.37 -31.56
C PRO A 215 8.11 -9.78 -31.88
N GLU A 216 8.36 -8.49 -31.65
CA GLU A 216 9.56 -7.79 -32.13
C GLU A 216 10.25 -6.95 -31.04
N SER A 217 9.60 -6.69 -29.90
CA SER A 217 10.12 -5.82 -28.84
C SER A 217 9.45 -6.09 -27.49
N GLU A 218 10.19 -6.64 -26.51
CA GLU A 218 9.70 -6.86 -25.13
C GLU A 218 9.23 -5.57 -24.45
N ASP A 219 9.80 -4.41 -24.81
CA ASP A 219 9.44 -3.09 -24.27
C ASP A 219 8.05 -2.59 -24.66
N LEU A 220 7.44 -3.22 -25.66
CA LEU A 220 6.09 -2.93 -26.10
C LEU A 220 5.13 -4.04 -25.67
N ALA A 221 5.62 -5.14 -25.07
CA ALA A 221 4.86 -6.33 -24.71
C ALA A 221 4.14 -6.19 -23.36
N PHE A 222 3.44 -5.09 -23.13
CA PHE A 222 2.60 -4.93 -21.94
C PHE A 222 1.32 -4.18 -22.28
N LEU A 223 0.23 -4.53 -21.58
CA LEU A 223 -1.00 -3.74 -21.62
C LEU A 223 -0.73 -2.40 -20.94
N TYR A 224 -0.85 -1.32 -21.69
CA TYR A 224 -0.66 0.03 -21.16
C TYR A 224 -1.81 0.45 -20.24
N GLY A 225 -3.00 -0.08 -20.50
CA GLY A 225 -4.19 0.12 -19.69
C GLY A 225 -5.39 -0.62 -20.25
N THR A 226 -6.50 -0.54 -19.52
CA THR A 226 -7.80 -1.05 -19.94
C THR A 226 -8.74 0.12 -20.20
N ILE A 227 -9.44 0.08 -21.34
CA ILE A 227 -10.44 1.05 -21.75
C ILE A 227 -11.81 0.40 -21.56
N LEU A 228 -12.62 0.99 -20.68
CA LEU A 228 -14.01 0.62 -20.50
C LEU A 228 -14.89 1.49 -21.40
N THR A 229 -15.69 0.87 -22.25
CA THR A 229 -16.65 1.53 -23.14
C THR A 229 -18.06 1.51 -22.55
N ASP A 230 -18.93 2.37 -23.07
CA ASP A 230 -20.37 2.38 -22.76
C ASP A 230 -21.16 1.29 -23.52
N GLY A 231 -20.48 0.38 -24.24
CA GLY A 231 -21.10 -0.71 -25.00
C GLY A 231 -21.82 -0.27 -26.27
N LYS A 232 -21.80 1.02 -26.62
CA LYS A 232 -22.36 1.53 -27.88
C LYS A 232 -21.34 1.36 -29.02
N ASP A 233 -20.98 0.11 -29.32
CA ASP A 233 -19.91 -0.19 -30.27
C ASP A 233 -20.33 0.00 -31.75
N ALA A 234 -21.64 0.07 -32.02
CA ALA A 234 -22.16 0.35 -33.36
C ALA A 234 -22.06 1.84 -33.71
N PHE A 235 -21.75 2.15 -34.96
CA PHE A 235 -21.69 3.53 -35.44
C PHE A 235 -23.04 4.23 -35.23
N SER A 236 -23.00 5.39 -34.57
CA SER A 236 -24.13 6.30 -34.42
C SER A 236 -23.63 7.75 -34.45
N GLU A 237 -24.53 8.70 -34.71
CA GLU A 237 -24.20 10.13 -34.60
C GLU A 237 -24.08 10.60 -33.13
N GLU A 238 -24.52 9.78 -32.17
CA GLU A 238 -24.37 10.08 -30.75
C GLU A 238 -22.92 9.85 -30.30
N PRO A 239 -22.33 10.77 -29.51
CA PRO A 239 -21.00 10.57 -28.96
C PRO A 239 -21.01 9.43 -27.94
N THR A 240 -20.06 8.50 -28.09
CA THR A 240 -19.79 7.43 -27.13
C THR A 240 -18.90 7.91 -25.98
N THR A 241 -19.05 7.32 -24.80
CA THR A 241 -18.21 7.62 -23.62
C THR A 241 -17.32 6.43 -23.29
N ASN A 242 -16.05 6.72 -22.97
CA ASN A 242 -15.12 5.71 -22.49
C ASN A 242 -14.23 6.25 -21.35
N ILE A 243 -13.64 5.34 -20.58
CA ILE A 243 -12.65 5.65 -19.55
C ILE A 243 -11.42 4.75 -19.73
N CYS A 244 -10.25 5.36 -19.79
CA CYS A 244 -8.97 4.65 -19.85
C CYS A 244 -8.33 4.62 -18.46
N VAL A 245 -8.02 3.42 -17.95
CA VAL A 245 -7.39 3.21 -16.65
C VAL A 245 -5.98 2.68 -16.86
N PHE A 246 -4.99 3.40 -16.35
CA PHE A 246 -3.56 3.04 -16.44
C PHE A 246 -3.14 2.19 -15.23
N ALA A 247 -2.29 1.19 -15.46
CA ALA A 247 -1.83 0.26 -14.43
C ALA A 247 -0.75 0.89 -13.53
N ASP A 248 -1.14 1.52 -12.41
CA ASP A 248 -0.21 2.10 -11.42
C ASP A 248 -0.72 1.94 -9.95
N GLU A 249 -1.48 0.90 -9.62
CA GLU A 249 -2.10 0.75 -8.27
C GLU A 249 -1.08 0.53 -7.12
N GLN A 250 0.13 0.04 -7.43
CA GLN A 250 1.16 -0.26 -6.41
C GLN A 250 1.68 1.00 -5.69
N ALA A 251 1.67 2.16 -6.35
CA ALA A 251 2.18 3.41 -5.78
C ALA A 251 1.30 3.93 -4.63
N LEU A 252 -0.03 3.78 -4.73
CA LEU A 252 -0.97 4.25 -3.71
C LEU A 252 -0.85 3.43 -2.42
N ALA A 253 -0.73 2.11 -2.54
CA ALA A 253 -0.59 1.20 -1.40
C ALA A 253 0.67 1.50 -0.58
N LEU A 254 1.80 1.73 -1.24
CA LEU A 254 3.06 2.06 -0.57
C LEU A 254 3.06 3.44 0.06
N LEU A 255 2.40 4.41 -0.56
CA LEU A 255 2.23 5.75 0.02
C LEU A 255 1.38 5.69 1.29
N LEU A 256 0.34 4.85 1.32
CA LEU A 256 -0.45 4.60 2.51
C LEU A 256 0.37 3.92 3.62
N ILE A 257 1.14 2.87 3.29
CA ILE A 257 2.04 2.18 4.23
C ILE A 257 3.06 3.16 4.82
N PHE A 258 3.66 4.01 3.97
CA PHE A 258 4.59 5.06 4.39
C PHE A 258 3.93 6.01 5.39
N ALA A 259 2.78 6.58 5.06
CA ALA A 259 2.10 7.54 5.92
C ALA A 259 1.73 6.92 7.28
N LEU A 260 1.15 5.72 7.29
CA LEU A 260 0.75 5.03 8.52
C LEU A 260 1.97 4.64 9.37
N SER A 261 3.03 4.12 8.76
CA SER A 261 4.23 3.71 9.47
C SER A 261 4.98 4.92 10.04
N ALA A 262 5.19 5.98 9.24
CA ALA A 262 5.93 7.16 9.68
C ALA A 262 5.18 7.93 10.78
N LEU A 263 3.89 8.23 10.57
CA LEU A 263 3.09 8.98 11.55
C LEU A 263 2.82 8.14 12.81
N GLY A 264 2.47 6.86 12.64
CA GLY A 264 2.14 5.97 13.74
C GLY A 264 3.34 5.70 14.65
N ASN A 265 4.46 5.23 14.08
CA ASN A 265 5.66 4.94 14.87
C ASN A 265 6.29 6.23 15.41
N GLY A 266 6.24 7.34 14.67
CA GLY A 266 6.65 8.67 15.14
C GLY A 266 5.86 9.12 16.37
N ALA A 267 4.54 8.94 16.38
CA ALA A 267 3.69 9.25 17.53
C ALA A 267 4.04 8.39 18.76
N VAL A 268 4.27 7.09 18.58
CA VAL A 268 4.67 6.19 19.68
C VAL A 268 6.00 6.63 20.29
N VAL A 269 7.01 6.91 19.46
CA VAL A 269 8.32 7.41 19.89
C VAL A 269 8.15 8.72 20.66
N LEU A 270 7.38 9.67 20.13
CA LEU A 270 7.15 10.98 20.76
C LEU A 270 6.46 10.87 22.11
N VAL A 271 5.40 10.06 22.21
CA VAL A 271 4.62 9.88 23.45
C VAL A 271 5.49 9.26 24.55
N ILE A 272 6.24 8.20 24.23
CA ILE A 272 7.14 7.54 25.21
C ILE A 272 8.28 8.50 25.61
N ALA A 273 8.83 9.26 24.66
CA ALA A 273 9.88 10.23 24.93
C ALA A 273 9.39 11.40 25.81
N ARG A 274 8.20 11.97 25.53
CA ARG A 274 7.64 13.10 26.27
C ARG A 274 7.20 12.71 27.69
N HIS A 275 6.54 11.56 27.86
CA HIS A 275 5.94 11.18 29.14
C HIS A 275 6.86 10.32 29.99
N ARG A 276 7.45 10.89 31.05
CA ARG A 276 8.34 10.17 31.99
C ARG A 276 7.68 8.94 32.63
N GLN A 277 6.36 8.97 32.85
CA GLN A 277 5.59 7.86 33.43
C GLN A 277 5.59 6.60 32.55
N LEU A 278 5.78 6.77 31.23
CA LEU A 278 5.83 5.67 30.26
C LEU A 278 7.25 5.10 30.07
N ARG A 279 8.28 5.61 30.76
CA ARG A 279 9.67 5.15 30.58
C ARG A 279 9.97 3.90 31.42
N THR A 280 9.34 2.79 31.04
CA THR A 280 9.51 1.45 31.63
C THR A 280 10.43 0.60 30.75
N VAL A 281 10.92 -0.54 31.28
CA VAL A 281 11.77 -1.47 30.52
C VAL A 281 11.04 -2.03 29.30
N THR A 282 9.78 -2.43 29.48
CA THR A 282 8.92 -2.93 28.40
C THR A 282 8.69 -1.86 27.33
N ASN A 283 8.45 -0.62 27.74
CA ASN A 283 8.27 0.49 26.80
C ASN A 283 9.59 0.91 26.12
N ALA A 284 10.76 0.58 26.68
CA ALA A 284 12.03 0.73 25.98
C ALA A 284 12.17 -0.25 24.81
N PHE A 285 11.66 -1.49 24.94
CA PHE A 285 11.58 -2.42 23.81
C PHE A 285 10.57 -1.96 22.76
N VAL A 286 9.39 -1.48 23.18
CA VAL A 286 8.38 -0.90 22.27
C VAL A 286 8.94 0.32 21.54
N LEU A 287 9.70 1.17 22.24
CA LEU A 287 10.39 2.32 21.64
C LEU A 287 11.43 1.88 20.62
N SER A 288 12.27 0.88 20.93
CA SER A 288 13.27 0.36 19.99
C SER A 288 12.62 -0.24 18.74
N LEU A 289 11.52 -0.97 18.91
CA LEU A 289 10.74 -1.52 17.79
C LEU A 289 10.12 -0.40 16.93
N SER A 290 9.51 0.61 17.55
CA SER A 290 8.92 1.73 16.82
C SER A 290 10.02 2.55 16.10
N LEU A 291 11.21 2.66 16.70
CA LEU A 291 12.35 3.35 16.09
C LEU A 291 12.88 2.60 14.87
N SER A 292 13.00 1.27 14.91
CA SER A 292 13.45 0.50 13.75
C SER A 292 12.47 0.61 12.58
N GLU A 293 11.17 0.54 12.84
CA GLU A 293 10.12 0.69 11.82
C GLU A 293 10.06 2.12 11.27
N LEU A 294 10.23 3.14 12.11
CA LEU A 294 10.27 4.54 11.69
C LEU A 294 11.49 4.82 10.80
N LEU A 295 12.67 4.32 11.16
CA LEU A 295 13.87 4.44 10.33
C LEU A 295 13.68 3.74 8.98
N GLY A 296 13.05 2.56 8.98
CA GLY A 296 12.73 1.84 7.75
C GLY A 296 11.77 2.64 6.86
N ALA A 297 10.75 3.26 7.46
CA ALA A 297 9.79 4.07 6.76
C ALA A 297 10.36 5.39 6.22
N LEU A 298 11.29 6.03 6.92
CA LEU A 298 11.85 7.31 6.48
C LEU A 298 13.02 7.16 5.50
N LEU A 299 13.81 6.10 5.66
CA LEU A 299 15.06 5.95 4.90
C LEU A 299 14.94 4.95 3.75
N CYS A 300 14.11 3.91 3.89
CA CYS A 300 14.07 2.82 2.92
C CYS A 300 12.80 2.86 2.04
N LEU A 301 11.63 3.17 2.60
CA LEU A 301 10.38 3.27 1.82
C LEU A 301 10.42 4.33 0.70
N PRO A 302 10.97 5.54 0.88
CA PRO A 302 11.04 6.52 -0.20
C PRO A 302 11.91 6.04 -1.35
N LEU A 303 13.03 5.39 -1.06
CA LEU A 303 13.90 4.80 -2.08
C LEU A 303 13.19 3.67 -2.83
N ALA A 304 12.42 2.84 -2.11
CA ALA A 304 11.59 1.80 -2.72
C ALA A 304 10.50 2.39 -3.63
N PHE A 305 9.82 3.44 -3.16
CA PHE A 305 8.82 4.17 -3.93
C PHE A 305 9.40 4.79 -5.20
N PHE A 306 10.57 5.45 -5.12
CA PHE A 306 11.25 5.97 -6.30
C PHE A 306 11.67 4.86 -7.27
N SER A 307 12.09 3.70 -6.78
CA SER A 307 12.42 2.55 -7.64
C SER A 307 11.21 1.99 -8.41
N LEU A 308 10.00 2.17 -7.88
CA LEU A 308 8.76 1.77 -8.55
C LEU A 308 8.29 2.80 -9.58
N LEU A 309 8.49 4.09 -9.29
CA LEU A 309 8.22 5.17 -10.23
C LEU A 309 9.26 5.27 -11.36
N SER A 310 10.41 4.63 -11.20
CA SER A 310 11.48 4.61 -12.21
C SER A 310 11.03 3.79 -13.42
N ARG A 311 11.27 4.30 -14.64
CA ARG A 311 10.98 3.59 -15.90
C ARG A 311 12.28 3.19 -16.61
N PRO A 312 12.50 1.90 -16.92
CA PRO A 312 11.60 0.75 -16.70
C PRO A 312 11.40 0.41 -15.21
N PRO A 313 10.23 -0.11 -14.81
CA PRO A 313 9.93 -0.47 -13.42
C PRO A 313 11.00 -1.39 -12.85
N GLY A 314 11.57 -1.02 -11.70
CA GLY A 314 12.70 -1.72 -11.08
C GLY A 314 14.09 -1.13 -11.42
N ALA A 315 14.18 -0.12 -12.29
CA ALA A 315 15.43 0.59 -12.56
C ALA A 315 15.89 1.40 -11.33
N TRP A 316 17.10 1.16 -10.85
CA TRP A 316 17.66 1.87 -9.70
C TRP A 316 18.48 3.09 -10.12
N LEU A 317 17.97 4.29 -9.79
CA LEU A 317 18.55 5.57 -10.23
C LEU A 317 19.68 6.11 -9.33
N PHE A 318 19.84 5.59 -8.12
CA PHE A 318 20.71 6.20 -7.10
C PHE A 318 22.11 5.55 -6.99
N GLY A 319 22.49 4.76 -8.00
CA GLY A 319 23.77 4.06 -8.06
C GLY A 319 23.86 2.84 -7.11
N GLN A 320 24.73 1.90 -7.46
CA GLN A 320 24.81 0.58 -6.82
C GLN A 320 25.12 0.64 -5.32
N ARG A 321 25.96 1.58 -4.88
CA ARG A 321 26.32 1.74 -3.47
C ARG A 321 25.10 2.05 -2.60
N LEU A 322 24.21 2.92 -3.06
CA LEU A 322 23.00 3.25 -2.32
C LEU A 322 21.98 2.10 -2.36
N CYS A 323 21.91 1.35 -3.46
CA CYS A 323 21.06 0.14 -3.54
C CYS A 323 21.46 -0.88 -2.48
N LEU A 324 22.75 -1.22 -2.43
CA LEU A 324 23.29 -2.18 -1.46
C LEU A 324 23.16 -1.67 -0.02
N ALA A 325 23.45 -0.38 0.22
CA ALA A 325 23.31 0.22 1.53
C ALA A 325 21.84 0.26 2.00
N SER A 326 20.90 0.59 1.11
CA SER A 326 19.46 0.60 1.39
C SER A 326 18.95 -0.80 1.72
N ALA A 327 19.34 -1.81 0.94
CA ALA A 327 18.97 -3.20 1.19
C ALA A 327 19.57 -3.73 2.52
N ALA A 328 20.85 -3.42 2.79
CA ALA A 328 21.50 -3.76 4.05
C ALA A 328 20.82 -3.11 5.25
N LEU A 329 20.49 -1.81 5.13
CA LEU A 329 19.80 -1.06 6.17
C LEU A 329 18.41 -1.64 6.43
N HIS A 330 17.64 -1.92 5.38
CA HIS A 330 16.31 -2.51 5.53
C HIS A 330 16.36 -3.89 6.19
N ALA A 331 17.26 -4.77 5.73
CA ALA A 331 17.48 -6.08 6.34
C ALA A 331 17.90 -5.97 7.82
N GLY A 332 18.85 -5.08 8.14
CA GLY A 332 19.30 -4.83 9.51
C GLY A 332 18.17 -4.33 10.41
N LEU A 333 17.36 -3.39 9.93
CA LEU A 333 16.21 -2.87 10.69
C LEU A 333 15.15 -3.96 10.95
N GLY A 334 14.89 -4.84 9.98
CA GLY A 334 14.01 -6.00 10.15
C GLY A 334 14.54 -7.02 11.17
N ILE A 335 15.85 -7.30 11.17
CA ILE A 335 16.51 -8.15 12.17
C ILE A 335 16.40 -7.51 13.56
N ALA A 336 16.70 -6.21 13.68
CA ALA A 336 16.59 -5.48 14.94
C ALA A 336 15.15 -5.51 15.49
N ALA A 337 14.14 -5.32 14.64
CA ALA A 337 12.73 -5.40 14.99
C ALA A 337 12.35 -6.79 15.53
N THR A 338 12.74 -7.85 14.82
CA THR A 338 12.42 -9.25 15.17
C THR A 338 13.08 -9.68 16.48
N LEU A 339 14.37 -9.34 16.67
CA LEU A 339 15.08 -9.63 17.92
C LEU A 339 14.54 -8.80 19.10
N THR A 340 14.16 -7.54 18.88
CA THR A 340 13.51 -6.71 19.91
C THR A 340 12.17 -7.29 20.33
N MET A 341 11.41 -7.84 19.39
CA MET A 341 10.15 -8.56 19.64
C MET A 341 10.37 -9.84 20.47
N ALA A 342 11.44 -10.57 20.20
CA ALA A 342 11.84 -11.72 21.03
C ALA A 342 12.21 -11.30 22.46
N LEU A 343 12.97 -10.21 22.64
CA LEU A 343 13.27 -9.64 23.96
C LEU A 343 12.01 -9.19 24.70
N LEU A 344 11.09 -8.54 24.01
CA LEU A 344 9.80 -8.13 24.57
C LEU A 344 9.01 -9.35 25.06
N SER A 345 8.96 -10.43 24.27
CA SER A 345 8.31 -11.69 24.65
C SER A 345 8.97 -12.34 25.87
N PHE A 346 10.30 -12.33 25.92
CA PHE A 346 11.06 -12.86 27.05
C PHE A 346 10.89 -12.03 28.33
N ASP A 347 10.82 -10.70 28.22
CA ASP A 347 10.50 -9.80 29.33
C ASP A 347 9.11 -10.09 29.92
N ARG A 348 8.09 -10.28 29.06
CA ARG A 348 6.74 -10.68 29.51
C ARG A 348 6.76 -12.05 30.18
N TYR A 349 7.50 -13.01 29.65
CA TYR A 349 7.66 -14.34 30.24
C TYR A 349 8.31 -14.26 31.64
N CYS A 350 9.36 -13.46 31.80
CA CYS A 350 10.02 -13.28 33.10
C CYS A 350 9.12 -12.56 34.12
N ALA A 351 8.27 -11.64 33.67
CA ALA A 351 7.37 -10.89 34.54
C ALA A 351 6.16 -11.71 35.03
N ILE A 352 5.63 -12.62 34.20
CA ILE A 352 4.40 -13.38 34.47
C ILE A 352 4.67 -14.78 35.00
N VAL A 353 5.61 -15.52 34.37
CA VAL A 353 5.86 -16.94 34.68
C VAL A 353 6.92 -17.09 35.77
N ARG A 354 7.96 -16.25 35.77
CA ARG A 354 9.00 -16.26 36.80
C ARG A 354 8.65 -15.32 37.96
N GLN A 355 9.10 -15.65 39.17
CA GLN A 355 8.81 -14.86 40.37
C GLN A 355 9.35 -13.41 40.26
N PRO A 356 8.71 -12.41 40.93
CA PRO A 356 9.03 -10.98 40.80
C PRO A 356 10.48 -10.56 41.03
N ARG A 357 11.30 -11.42 41.67
CA ARG A 357 12.74 -11.18 41.92
C ARG A 357 13.61 -11.22 40.65
N HIS A 358 13.09 -11.75 39.54
CA HIS A 358 13.81 -11.84 38.26
C HIS A 358 13.36 -10.80 37.22
N LYS A 359 12.66 -9.73 37.63
CA LYS A 359 12.31 -8.63 36.70
C LYS A 359 13.56 -8.01 36.10
N MET A 360 13.52 -7.78 34.80
CA MET A 360 14.66 -7.27 34.05
C MET A 360 14.97 -5.83 34.46
N GLY A 361 16.20 -5.60 34.93
CA GLY A 361 16.66 -4.26 35.31
C GLY A 361 16.95 -3.38 34.08
N ARG A 362 16.86 -2.05 34.24
CA ARG A 362 17.12 -1.08 33.16
C ARG A 362 18.49 -1.23 32.51
N ARG A 363 19.54 -1.50 33.30
CA ARG A 363 20.90 -1.70 32.79
C ARG A 363 21.00 -2.93 31.88
N ARG A 364 20.42 -4.07 32.31
CA ARG A 364 20.40 -5.31 31.52
C ARG A 364 19.57 -5.12 30.24
N ALA A 365 18.42 -4.46 30.33
CA ALA A 365 17.61 -4.17 29.15
C ALA A 365 18.35 -3.29 28.12
N ALA A 366 19.06 -2.25 28.57
CA ALA A 366 19.89 -1.42 27.69
C ALA A 366 21.04 -2.21 27.05
N GLN A 367 21.71 -3.10 27.80
CA GLN A 367 22.75 -3.99 27.27
C GLN A 367 22.19 -4.95 26.22
N LEU A 368 21.03 -5.55 26.46
CA LEU A 368 20.38 -6.44 25.50
C LEU A 368 19.93 -5.70 24.24
N LEU A 369 19.39 -4.48 24.37
CA LEU A 369 19.06 -3.64 23.23
C LEU A 369 20.31 -3.29 22.41
N ALA A 370 21.39 -2.87 23.05
CA ALA A 370 22.66 -2.60 22.36
C ALA A 370 23.17 -3.85 21.63
N ALA A 371 23.10 -5.03 22.27
CA ALA A 371 23.46 -6.29 21.65
C ALA A 371 22.58 -6.63 20.43
N VAL A 372 21.28 -6.33 20.47
CA VAL A 372 20.37 -6.52 19.33
C VAL A 372 20.76 -5.64 18.15
N TRP A 373 21.03 -4.36 18.37
CA TRP A 373 21.43 -3.45 17.29
C TRP A 373 22.81 -3.82 16.70
N LEU A 374 23.76 -4.21 17.54
CA LEU A 374 25.07 -4.69 17.09
C LEU A 374 24.95 -6.00 16.31
N ALA A 375 24.14 -6.95 16.77
CA ALA A 375 23.89 -8.20 16.06
C ALA A 375 23.20 -7.96 14.72
N ALA A 376 22.22 -7.04 14.66
CA ALA A 376 21.55 -6.66 13.42
C ALA A 376 22.54 -6.09 12.39
N LEU A 377 23.43 -5.18 12.81
CA LEU A 377 24.48 -4.63 11.94
C LEU A 377 25.48 -5.72 11.49
N ALA A 378 25.91 -6.58 12.41
CA ALA A 378 26.89 -7.63 12.13
C ALA A 378 26.33 -8.74 11.24
N LEU A 379 25.02 -9.03 11.31
CA LEU A 379 24.37 -10.05 10.49
C LEU A 379 23.93 -9.48 9.13
N ALA A 380 23.52 -8.22 9.06
CA ALA A 380 23.15 -7.59 7.79
C ALA A 380 24.37 -7.17 6.94
N GLY A 381 25.45 -6.68 7.56
CA GLY A 381 26.59 -6.07 6.87
C GLY A 381 27.48 -6.97 5.99
N PRO A 382 27.83 -8.22 6.37
CA PRO A 382 28.85 -9.02 5.69
C PRO A 382 28.56 -9.29 4.22
N TRP A 383 27.31 -9.57 3.85
CA TRP A 383 26.96 -9.83 2.45
C TRP A 383 27.19 -8.63 1.53
N TYR A 384 26.83 -7.43 1.99
CA TYR A 384 26.92 -6.21 1.20
C TYR A 384 28.34 -5.62 1.16
N GLY A 385 29.19 -5.98 2.13
CA GLY A 385 30.62 -5.67 2.12
C GLY A 385 31.47 -6.67 1.34
N LEU A 386 31.07 -7.95 1.29
CA LEU A 386 31.78 -9.03 0.58
C LEU A 386 31.29 -9.27 -0.86
N ALA A 387 30.11 -8.75 -1.23
CA ALA A 387 29.66 -8.69 -2.61
C ALA A 387 30.52 -7.68 -3.40
N GLY A 388 31.74 -8.10 -3.75
CA GLY A 388 32.67 -7.33 -4.56
C GLY A 388 32.09 -7.01 -5.94
N GLU A 389 32.68 -5.99 -6.57
CA GLU A 389 32.34 -5.37 -7.88
C GLU A 389 32.19 -6.33 -9.09
N GLY A 390 32.34 -7.65 -8.90
CA GLY A 390 32.53 -8.64 -9.97
C GLY A 390 31.45 -9.71 -10.18
N GLN A 391 30.44 -9.89 -9.31
CA GLN A 391 29.37 -10.88 -9.56
C GLN A 391 28.14 -10.23 -10.20
N ARG A 392 28.36 -9.91 -11.47
CA ARG A 392 27.43 -9.42 -12.47
C ARG A 392 26.56 -10.56 -12.98
N GLU A 393 25.26 -10.43 -12.81
CA GLU A 393 24.23 -10.77 -13.80
C GLU A 393 22.88 -10.38 -13.19
N ALA A 394 22.51 -9.12 -13.43
CA ALA A 394 21.15 -8.65 -13.21
C ALA A 394 20.25 -9.41 -14.18
N ARG A 395 19.32 -10.22 -13.66
CA ARG A 395 18.22 -10.72 -14.50
C ARG A 395 17.34 -9.53 -14.89
N PRO A 396 16.92 -9.38 -16.15
CA PRO A 396 15.97 -8.33 -16.51
C PRO A 396 14.62 -8.57 -15.80
N GLY A 397 14.14 -7.60 -15.01
CA GLY A 397 12.74 -7.54 -14.60
C GLY A 397 12.36 -7.89 -13.14
N ALA A 398 13.29 -8.01 -12.18
CA ALA A 398 12.91 -8.04 -10.76
C ALA A 398 13.10 -6.66 -10.09
N TYR A 399 12.35 -6.40 -9.02
CA TYR A 399 12.41 -5.17 -8.23
C TYR A 399 13.70 -5.15 -7.37
N HIS A 400 14.86 -5.09 -8.05
CA HIS A 400 16.13 -5.61 -7.56
C HIS A 400 16.78 -4.85 -6.39
N CYS A 401 16.37 -3.61 -6.08
CA CYS A 401 17.04 -2.81 -5.04
C CYS A 401 16.19 -2.55 -3.80
N VAL A 402 14.93 -2.99 -3.78
CA VAL A 402 14.06 -2.87 -2.60
C VAL A 402 14.37 -3.97 -1.58
N PHE A 403 14.86 -5.11 -2.07
CA PHE A 403 15.11 -6.31 -1.30
C PHE A 403 16.24 -7.14 -1.93
N VAL A 404 17.50 -6.73 -1.75
CA VAL A 404 18.64 -7.58 -2.16
C VAL A 404 18.87 -8.63 -1.08
N LEU A 405 17.99 -9.61 -0.97
CA LEU A 405 18.45 -10.83 -0.34
C LEU A 405 19.48 -11.50 -1.28
N PRO A 406 20.49 -12.17 -0.72
CA PRO A 406 21.55 -12.93 -1.39
C PRO A 406 21.13 -14.02 -2.40
N TRP A 407 20.01 -13.96 -3.08
CA TRP A 407 19.52 -15.04 -3.96
C TRP A 407 20.21 -15.09 -5.33
N GLY A 408 21.32 -14.35 -5.50
CA GLY A 408 22.10 -14.34 -6.73
C GLY A 408 22.73 -15.70 -7.04
N SER A 409 23.17 -15.88 -8.28
CA SER A 409 23.84 -17.07 -8.84
C SER A 409 25.19 -17.43 -8.18
N SER A 410 25.56 -16.76 -7.09
CA SER A 410 26.79 -17.04 -6.37
C SER A 410 26.61 -18.21 -5.40
N ARG A 411 27.62 -19.10 -5.34
CA ARG A 411 27.58 -20.32 -4.49
C ARG A 411 27.37 -20.06 -2.99
N LEU A 412 27.63 -18.83 -2.52
CA LEU A 412 27.56 -18.43 -1.12
C LEU A 412 26.29 -17.65 -0.76
N GLY A 413 25.52 -17.18 -1.74
CA GLY A 413 24.35 -16.34 -1.49
C GLY A 413 23.16 -17.08 -0.91
N PRO A 414 22.60 -18.06 -1.64
CA PRO A 414 21.50 -18.90 -1.15
C PRO A 414 21.71 -19.47 0.27
N PRO A 415 22.87 -20.06 0.63
CA PRO A 415 23.08 -20.58 1.99
C PRO A 415 23.16 -19.46 3.05
N TYR A 416 23.73 -18.29 2.72
CA TYR A 416 23.77 -17.17 3.65
C TYR A 416 22.38 -16.54 3.87
N GLY A 417 21.58 -16.39 2.81
CA GLY A 417 20.19 -15.95 2.91
C GLY A 417 19.33 -16.90 3.74
N ALA A 418 19.46 -18.21 3.54
CA ALA A 418 18.80 -19.23 4.35
C ALA A 418 19.25 -19.17 5.82
N ALA A 419 20.55 -19.01 6.08
CA ALA A 419 21.08 -18.88 7.43
C ALA A 419 20.52 -17.65 8.17
N LEU A 420 20.38 -16.51 7.50
CA LEU A 420 19.73 -15.32 8.06
C LEU A 420 18.27 -15.57 8.43
N ILE A 421 17.50 -16.25 7.57
CA ILE A 421 16.09 -16.60 7.86
C ILE A 421 16.02 -17.51 9.09
N VAL A 422 16.87 -18.53 9.17
CA VAL A 422 16.88 -19.46 10.31
C VAL A 422 17.26 -18.72 11.61
N LEU A 423 18.36 -17.97 11.59
CA LEU A 423 18.92 -17.35 12.78
C LEU A 423 18.15 -16.12 13.25
N CYS A 424 17.64 -15.30 12.32
CA CYS A 424 17.06 -14.00 12.63
C CYS A 424 15.53 -13.98 12.59
N TYR A 425 14.89 -15.02 12.04
CA TYR A 425 13.44 -15.12 11.98
C TYR A 425 12.91 -16.38 12.68
N LEU A 426 13.30 -17.58 12.25
CA LEU A 426 12.75 -18.84 12.80
C LEU A 426 13.15 -19.10 14.25
N LEU A 427 14.41 -18.90 14.63
CA LEU A 427 14.87 -19.10 16.01
C LEU A 427 14.27 -18.07 16.99
N PRO A 428 14.26 -16.76 16.70
CA PRO A 428 13.55 -15.78 17.50
C PRO A 428 12.06 -16.08 17.61
N PHE A 429 11.42 -16.51 16.52
CA PHE A 429 10.03 -16.92 16.53
C PHE A 429 9.77 -18.12 17.45
N ALA A 430 10.60 -19.17 17.39
CA ALA A 430 10.50 -20.32 18.28
C ALA A 430 10.63 -19.91 19.75
N LEU A 431 11.53 -18.98 20.08
CA LEU A 431 11.66 -18.41 21.42
C LEU A 431 10.39 -17.65 21.84
N MET A 432 9.80 -16.86 20.95
CA MET A 432 8.56 -16.12 21.21
C MET A 432 7.39 -17.05 21.48
N CYS A 433 7.24 -18.11 20.68
CA CYS A 433 6.25 -19.17 20.87
C CYS A 433 6.46 -19.89 22.20
N PHE A 434 7.69 -20.28 22.52
CA PHE A 434 8.03 -20.90 23.80
C PHE A 434 7.64 -20.01 24.98
N CYS A 435 7.97 -18.71 24.93
CA CYS A 435 7.62 -17.75 25.96
C CYS A 435 6.10 -17.66 26.15
N HIS A 436 5.34 -17.46 25.06
CA HIS A 436 3.89 -17.27 25.11
C HIS A 436 3.13 -18.54 25.46
N TYR A 437 3.59 -19.71 25.00
CA TYR A 437 3.04 -21.00 25.42
C TYR A 437 3.12 -21.16 26.94
N ASN A 438 4.29 -20.87 27.53
CA ASN A 438 4.45 -20.96 28.98
C ASN A 438 3.68 -19.87 29.73
N ILE A 439 3.51 -18.66 29.17
CA ILE A 439 2.63 -17.63 29.73
C ILE A 439 1.19 -18.13 29.78
N CYS A 440 0.66 -18.63 28.66
CA CYS A 440 -0.69 -19.19 28.59
C CYS A 440 -0.87 -20.38 29.55
N ARG A 441 0.12 -21.27 29.65
CA ARG A 441 0.11 -22.39 30.58
C ARG A 441 0.08 -21.92 32.03
N ALA A 442 0.89 -20.94 32.40
CA ALA A 442 0.93 -20.39 33.75
C ALA A 442 -0.40 -19.73 34.14
N VAL A 443 -1.03 -19.01 33.22
CA VAL A 443 -2.36 -18.40 33.43
C VAL A 443 -3.43 -19.47 33.63
N ARG A 444 -3.50 -20.48 32.76
CA ARG A 444 -4.47 -21.60 32.89
C ARG A 444 -4.31 -22.36 34.21
N LEU A 445 -3.07 -22.60 34.64
CA LEU A 445 -2.79 -23.25 35.92
C LEU A 445 -3.17 -22.37 37.13
N ALA A 446 -3.00 -21.05 37.02
CA ALA A 446 -3.41 -20.11 38.05
C ALA A 446 -4.94 -20.02 38.18
N GLU A 447 -5.69 -20.11 37.08
CA GLU A 447 -7.16 -20.19 37.10
C GLU A 447 -7.66 -21.50 37.73
N SER A 448 -6.99 -22.63 37.48
CA SER A 448 -7.35 -23.92 38.08
C SER A 448 -7.06 -24.01 39.59
N ARG A 449 -6.13 -23.19 40.11
CA ARG A 449 -5.78 -23.12 41.54
C ARG A 449 -6.56 -21.97 42.19
N VAL A 450 -7.85 -22.16 42.41
CA VAL A 450 -8.70 -21.24 43.16
C VAL A 450 -8.13 -21.08 44.58
N ARG A 451 -7.43 -19.97 44.86
CA ARG A 451 -7.21 -19.45 46.21
C ARG A 451 -7.80 -18.03 46.29
N PRO A 452 -8.94 -17.84 46.99
CA PRO A 452 -9.69 -16.59 46.99
C PRO A 452 -9.14 -15.58 48.01
N LEU A 453 -7.83 -15.31 47.99
CA LEU A 453 -7.18 -14.41 48.96
C LEU A 453 -6.15 -13.45 48.32
N THR A 454 -6.35 -13.06 47.07
CA THR A 454 -5.48 -12.04 46.43
C THR A 454 -6.11 -10.66 46.50
N THR A 455 -5.47 -9.76 47.22
CA THR A 455 -5.79 -8.32 47.32
C THR A 455 -6.02 -7.71 45.93
N TYR A 456 -7.05 -6.87 45.78
CA TYR A 456 -7.46 -6.20 44.53
C TYR A 456 -6.29 -5.61 43.70
N GLY A 457 -5.23 -5.10 44.35
CA GLY A 457 -4.02 -4.59 43.69
C GLY A 457 -3.17 -5.64 42.97
N HIS A 458 -3.18 -6.91 43.39
CA HIS A 458 -2.52 -8.00 42.66
C HIS A 458 -3.28 -8.39 41.39
N LEU A 459 -4.62 -8.39 41.45
CA LEU A 459 -5.48 -8.66 40.30
C LEU A 459 -5.34 -7.57 39.23
N LEU A 460 -5.35 -6.29 39.62
CA LEU A 460 -5.13 -5.16 38.70
C LEU A 460 -3.75 -5.21 38.01
N ARG A 461 -2.68 -5.57 38.74
CA ARG A 461 -1.35 -5.76 38.14
C ARG A 461 -1.32 -6.95 37.20
N ALA A 462 -1.90 -8.09 37.57
CA ALA A 462 -1.98 -9.27 36.72
C ALA A 462 -2.76 -8.97 35.42
N TYR A 463 -3.87 -8.23 35.51
CA TYR A 463 -4.66 -7.77 34.36
C TYR A 463 -3.83 -6.84 33.44
N GLY A 464 -3.07 -5.90 34.00
CA GLY A 464 -2.19 -5.02 33.23
C GLY A 464 -1.09 -5.78 32.48
N GLU A 465 -0.42 -6.72 33.15
CA GLU A 465 0.62 -7.56 32.56
C GLU A 465 0.04 -8.49 31.48
N MET A 466 -1.13 -9.09 31.72
CA MET A 466 -1.83 -9.95 30.75
C MET A 466 -2.30 -9.19 29.51
N ARG A 467 -2.73 -7.93 29.67
CA ARG A 467 -3.07 -7.06 28.55
C ARG A 467 -1.86 -6.87 27.62
N THR A 468 -0.68 -6.62 28.20
CA THR A 468 0.57 -6.47 27.44
C THR A 468 1.05 -7.78 26.81
N ALA A 469 0.93 -8.91 27.49
CA ALA A 469 1.24 -10.21 26.89
C ALA A 469 0.33 -10.52 25.68
N THR A 470 -0.96 -10.16 25.78
CA THR A 470 -1.90 -10.30 24.66
C THR A 470 -1.54 -9.38 23.50
N THR A 471 -1.08 -8.14 23.75
CA THR A 471 -0.62 -7.28 22.65
C THR A 471 0.59 -7.86 21.94
N VAL A 472 1.55 -8.41 22.69
CA VAL A 472 2.74 -9.05 22.10
C VAL A 472 2.34 -10.29 21.28
N LEU A 473 1.36 -11.08 21.74
CA LEU A 473 0.82 -12.20 20.96
C LEU A 473 0.20 -11.75 19.62
N ILE A 474 -0.57 -10.66 19.61
CA ILE A 474 -1.14 -10.11 18.36
C ILE A 474 -0.01 -9.64 17.43
N MET A 475 1.02 -9.00 17.98
CA MET A 475 2.18 -8.58 17.21
C MET A 475 2.98 -9.78 16.65
N ILE A 476 3.05 -10.91 17.37
CA ILE A 476 3.61 -12.18 16.86
C ILE A 476 2.83 -12.68 15.65
N VAL A 477 1.50 -12.68 15.73
CA VAL A 477 0.70 -13.11 14.57
C VAL A 477 0.93 -12.18 13.38
N SER A 478 0.98 -10.87 13.63
CA SER A 478 1.28 -9.87 12.60
C SER A 478 2.62 -10.11 11.90
N ILE A 479 3.70 -10.33 12.66
CA ILE A 479 5.03 -10.52 12.05
C ILE A 479 5.11 -11.82 11.24
N ILE A 480 4.38 -12.87 11.63
CA ILE A 480 4.28 -14.11 10.83
C ILE A 480 3.59 -13.82 9.50
N CYS A 481 2.44 -13.15 9.54
CA CYS A 481 1.70 -12.86 8.32
C CYS A 481 2.45 -11.92 7.38
N CYS A 482 3.16 -10.92 7.91
CA CYS A 482 3.85 -9.92 7.10
C CYS A 482 5.17 -10.45 6.52
N TRP A 483 5.99 -11.12 7.32
CA TRP A 483 7.33 -11.57 6.89
C TRP A 483 7.37 -13.02 6.41
N GLY A 484 6.40 -13.85 6.81
CA GLY A 484 6.35 -15.28 6.48
C GLY A 484 6.37 -15.57 4.97
N PRO A 485 5.49 -14.96 4.15
CA PRO A 485 5.49 -15.17 2.71
C PRO A 485 6.85 -14.88 2.07
N TYR A 486 7.49 -13.79 2.50
CA TYR A 486 8.80 -13.37 2.01
C TYR A 486 9.92 -14.34 2.43
N CYS A 487 9.91 -14.83 3.68
CA CYS A 487 10.85 -15.85 4.14
C CYS A 487 10.66 -17.20 3.41
N ILE A 488 9.42 -17.59 3.11
CA ILE A 488 9.12 -18.83 2.37
C ILE A 488 9.67 -18.75 0.95
N LEU A 489 9.42 -17.64 0.24
CA LEU A 489 9.99 -17.42 -1.09
C LEU A 489 11.52 -17.49 -1.07
N GLY A 490 12.13 -16.91 -0.05
CA GLY A 490 13.57 -17.01 0.16
C GLY A 490 14.06 -18.45 0.30
N LEU A 491 13.48 -19.23 1.22
CA LEU A 491 13.88 -20.63 1.40
C LEU A 491 13.64 -21.47 0.15
N ALA A 492 12.57 -21.21 -0.60
CA ALA A 492 12.29 -21.88 -1.87
C ALA A 492 13.34 -21.53 -2.94
N ALA A 493 13.78 -20.26 -3.00
CA ALA A 493 14.88 -19.84 -3.85
C ALA A 493 16.20 -20.51 -3.44
N ALA A 494 16.43 -20.68 -2.14
CA ALA A 494 17.60 -21.40 -1.61
C ALA A 494 17.64 -22.87 -2.04
N ALA A 495 16.47 -23.50 -2.11
CA ALA A 495 16.29 -24.90 -2.49
C ALA A 495 16.37 -25.15 -4.01
N GLY A 496 16.51 -24.09 -4.83
CA GLY A 496 16.64 -24.21 -6.29
C GLY A 496 15.31 -24.28 -7.06
N HIS A 497 14.18 -23.98 -6.43
CA HIS A 497 12.88 -23.88 -7.12
C HIS A 497 12.76 -22.50 -7.81
N LEU A 498 12.49 -22.47 -9.13
CA LEU A 498 12.92 -21.35 -9.99
C LEU A 498 11.91 -20.68 -10.97
N PRO A 499 10.58 -20.75 -10.83
CA PRO A 499 9.75 -19.73 -11.46
C PRO A 499 8.94 -18.95 -10.41
N PHE A 500 9.56 -17.92 -9.82
CA PHE A 500 8.81 -16.91 -9.08
C PHE A 500 8.25 -15.89 -10.08
N SER A 501 6.93 -15.65 -10.04
CA SER A 501 6.34 -14.56 -10.81
C SER A 501 6.70 -13.21 -10.18
N PRO A 502 6.99 -12.15 -10.96
CA PRO A 502 7.22 -10.80 -10.43
C PRO A 502 6.09 -10.30 -9.52
N THR A 503 4.86 -10.77 -9.74
CA THR A 503 3.70 -10.45 -8.89
C THR A 503 3.80 -11.09 -7.50
N MET A 504 4.33 -12.32 -7.39
CA MET A 504 4.52 -12.99 -6.10
C MET A 504 5.58 -12.28 -5.26
N ASP A 505 6.66 -11.83 -5.91
CA ASP A 505 7.72 -11.05 -5.28
C ASP A 505 7.17 -9.70 -4.78
N ALA A 506 6.47 -8.96 -5.65
CA ALA A 506 5.85 -7.67 -5.29
C ALA A 506 4.86 -7.79 -4.12
N VAL A 507 4.00 -8.82 -4.12
CA VAL A 507 3.03 -9.05 -3.03
C VAL A 507 3.75 -9.39 -1.72
N ALA A 508 4.72 -10.31 -1.74
CA ALA A 508 5.44 -10.71 -0.53
C ALA A 508 6.28 -9.55 0.03
N SER A 509 6.93 -8.78 -0.84
CA SER A 509 7.61 -7.54 -0.50
C SER A 509 6.67 -6.52 0.11
N GLY A 510 5.50 -6.27 -0.50
CA GLY A 510 4.49 -5.35 0.00
C GLY A 510 3.96 -5.75 1.39
N MET A 511 3.75 -7.05 1.62
CA MET A 511 3.36 -7.58 2.93
C MET A 511 4.43 -7.36 4.00
N ALA A 512 5.71 -7.53 3.66
CA ALA A 512 6.81 -7.26 4.59
C ALA A 512 6.84 -5.78 5.01
N TRP A 513 6.63 -4.85 4.07
CA TRP A 513 6.53 -3.42 4.36
C TRP A 513 5.32 -3.05 5.22
N ALA A 514 4.19 -3.75 5.06
CA ALA A 514 2.99 -3.50 5.83
C ALA A 514 3.18 -3.71 7.35
N ASN A 515 4.17 -4.50 7.77
CA ASN A 515 4.50 -4.74 9.18
C ASN A 515 4.68 -3.43 9.96
N GLY A 516 5.38 -2.45 9.38
CA GLY A 516 5.65 -1.16 10.03
C GLY A 516 4.40 -0.33 10.27
N ALA A 517 3.40 -0.44 9.39
CA ALA A 517 2.11 0.25 9.54
C ALA A 517 1.19 -0.43 10.56
N ILE A 518 1.26 -1.75 10.72
CA ILE A 518 0.35 -2.51 11.58
C ILE A 518 0.66 -2.31 13.08
N ASN A 519 1.94 -2.19 13.45
CA ASN A 519 2.34 -2.06 14.86
C ASN A 519 1.66 -0.87 15.60
N PRO A 520 1.69 0.37 15.07
CA PRO A 520 0.94 1.49 15.65
C PRO A 520 -0.57 1.26 15.75
N LEU A 521 -1.17 0.58 14.77
CA LEU A 521 -2.60 0.25 14.79
C LEU A 521 -2.92 -0.73 15.92
N ILE A 522 -2.05 -1.71 16.17
CA ILE A 522 -2.18 -2.61 17.32
C ILE A 522 -2.14 -1.80 18.62
N TYR A 523 -1.19 -0.88 18.78
CA TYR A 523 -1.10 -0.05 20.00
C TYR A 523 -2.34 0.83 20.20
N ALA A 524 -2.85 1.45 19.13
CA ALA A 524 -4.05 2.27 19.15
C ALA A 524 -5.31 1.46 19.48
N ALA A 525 -5.53 0.33 18.81
CA ALA A 525 -6.67 -0.55 19.06
C ALA A 525 -6.66 -1.11 20.49
N ARG A 526 -5.47 -1.31 21.06
CA ARG A 526 -5.27 -1.81 22.41
C ARG A 526 -5.29 -0.71 23.46
N ASN A 527 -5.49 0.56 23.09
CA ASN A 527 -5.77 1.64 24.02
C ASN A 527 -7.21 1.53 24.54
N PRO A 528 -7.43 1.53 25.88
CA PRO A 528 -8.78 1.33 26.44
C PRO A 528 -9.77 2.40 25.97
N ASN A 529 -9.32 3.65 25.82
CA ASN A 529 -10.19 4.76 25.44
C ASN A 529 -10.70 4.65 23.99
N ILE A 530 -9.85 4.17 23.08
CA ILE A 530 -10.20 3.97 21.66
C ILE A 530 -11.08 2.74 21.49
N SER A 531 -10.78 1.65 22.22
CA SER A 531 -11.60 0.43 22.18
C SER A 531 -13.04 0.68 22.67
N VAL A 532 -13.25 1.59 23.62
CA VAL A 532 -14.58 2.00 24.10
C VAL A 532 -15.31 2.83 23.04
N LEU A 533 -14.64 3.71 22.30
CA LEU A 533 -15.23 4.46 21.18
C LEU A 533 -15.65 3.55 20.02
N LEU A 534 -14.78 2.60 19.63
CA LEU A 534 -15.10 1.60 18.61
C LEU A 534 -16.25 0.68 19.03
N ARG A 535 -16.30 0.31 20.33
CA ARG A 535 -17.38 -0.51 20.88
C ARG A 535 -18.71 0.27 20.98
N ARG A 536 -18.68 1.56 21.33
CA ARG A 536 -19.86 2.45 21.31
C ARG A 536 -20.44 2.62 19.91
N SER A 537 -19.58 2.73 18.89
CA SER A 537 -20.01 2.76 17.47
C SER A 537 -20.69 1.44 17.06
N ARG A 538 -20.11 0.30 17.45
CA ARG A 538 -20.63 -1.03 17.12
C ARG A 538 -21.92 -1.39 17.88
N GLU A 539 -22.06 -0.97 19.13
CA GLU A 539 -23.29 -1.09 19.93
C GLU A 539 -24.39 -0.12 19.45
N GLY A 540 -24.00 1.06 18.92
CA GLY A 540 -24.89 1.99 18.24
C GLY A 540 -25.54 1.37 17.00
N GLY A 541 -24.75 0.67 16.17
CA GLY A 541 -25.25 -0.06 14.98
C GLY A 541 -26.14 -1.26 15.28
N TYR A 542 -25.96 -1.93 16.43
CA TYR A 542 -26.86 -3.00 16.89
C TYR A 542 -28.18 -2.45 17.43
N ARG A 543 -28.18 -1.29 18.10
CA ARG A 543 -29.41 -0.62 18.56
C ARG A 543 -30.26 -0.08 17.41
N THR A 544 -29.67 0.45 16.34
CA THR A 544 -30.44 0.93 15.18
C THR A 544 -31.10 -0.22 14.42
N ARG A 545 -30.48 -1.39 14.34
CA ARG A 545 -31.07 -2.55 13.62
C ARG A 545 -32.24 -3.19 14.39
N ASN A 546 -32.18 -3.24 15.72
CA ASN A 546 -33.30 -3.72 16.54
C ASN A 546 -34.43 -2.69 16.67
N ASN A 547 -34.12 -1.38 16.70
CA ASN A 547 -35.16 -0.36 16.71
C ASN A 547 -35.90 -0.31 15.35
N MET A 548 -35.22 -0.48 14.21
CA MET A 548 -35.90 -0.54 12.90
C MET A 548 -36.86 -1.74 12.79
N ALA A 549 -36.51 -2.89 13.39
CA ALA A 549 -37.40 -4.06 13.44
C ALA A 549 -38.60 -3.85 14.38
N ALA A 550 -38.44 -3.06 15.46
CA ALA A 550 -39.53 -2.73 16.39
C ALA A 550 -40.48 -1.64 15.86
N TYR A 551 -40.03 -0.77 14.95
CA TYR A 551 -40.86 0.27 14.33
C TYR A 551 -41.77 -0.22 13.20
N LEU A 552 -41.55 -1.43 12.66
CA LEU A 552 -42.36 -2.00 11.57
C LEU A 552 -43.54 -2.86 12.06
N LEU A 553 -43.77 -2.98 13.37
CA LEU A 553 -44.83 -3.82 13.96
C LEU A 553 -45.64 -3.06 15.03
N VAL A 554 -46.17 -1.87 14.71
CA VAL A 554 -47.28 -1.29 15.47
C VAL A 554 -48.21 -0.51 14.52
N PRO A 555 -49.45 -0.97 14.27
CA PRO A 555 -50.45 -0.19 13.56
C PRO A 555 -51.15 0.77 14.53
N GLY A 556 -51.21 2.06 14.16
CA GLY A 556 -52.21 3.00 14.66
C GLY A 556 -51.77 3.88 15.83
N ARG A 557 -51.20 5.05 15.51
CA ARG A 557 -51.54 6.35 16.13
C ARG A 557 -50.86 7.49 15.37
N GLN A 558 -51.65 8.49 14.99
CA GLN A 558 -51.18 9.69 14.29
C GLN A 558 -50.31 10.59 15.18
N PRO A 559 -49.41 11.41 14.60
CA PRO A 559 -48.52 12.30 15.34
C PRO A 559 -49.14 13.70 15.55
N GLU A 560 -49.15 14.16 16.80
CA GLU A 560 -49.36 15.57 17.19
C GLU A 560 -48.00 16.31 17.30
N PRO A 561 -47.91 17.61 16.94
CA PRO A 561 -46.64 18.32 16.82
C PRO A 561 -46.20 18.93 18.16
N ARG A 562 -45.01 18.57 18.66
CA ARG A 562 -44.42 19.23 19.84
C ARG A 562 -43.56 20.44 19.46
N SER A 563 -43.81 21.53 20.16
CA SER A 563 -43.38 22.89 19.90
C SER A 563 -42.07 23.28 20.62
N ARG A 564 -41.50 24.37 20.11
CA ARG A 564 -40.17 24.96 20.29
C ARG A 564 -39.94 25.63 21.67
N ALA A 565 -40.18 24.94 22.78
CA ALA A 565 -40.05 25.53 24.13
C ALA A 565 -38.95 24.94 25.04
N ASP A 566 -38.35 23.79 24.70
CA ASP A 566 -37.37 23.12 25.59
C ASP A 566 -35.89 23.48 25.34
N HIS A 567 -35.59 24.43 24.43
CA HIS A 567 -34.21 24.73 24.04
C HIS A 567 -33.53 25.90 24.78
N ILE A 568 -34.12 26.45 25.83
CA ILE A 568 -33.61 27.69 26.47
C ILE A 568 -33.06 27.47 27.90
N ARG A 569 -33.19 26.27 28.50
CA ARG A 569 -32.78 26.05 29.90
C ARG A 569 -31.32 25.61 30.12
N GLU A 570 -30.55 25.33 29.07
CA GLU A 570 -29.17 24.82 29.20
C GLU A 570 -28.05 25.87 29.04
N ARG A 571 -28.36 27.15 28.85
CA ARG A 571 -27.34 28.18 28.54
C ARG A 571 -26.97 29.15 29.67
N TYR A 572 -27.46 28.98 30.90
CA TYR A 572 -27.29 30.01 31.95
C TYR A 572 -26.44 29.65 33.17
N ILE A 573 -25.72 28.52 33.20
CA ILE A 573 -24.83 28.20 34.33
C ILE A 573 -23.45 27.81 33.81
N ASN A 574 -22.71 28.81 33.32
CA ASN A 574 -21.24 28.78 33.32
C ASN A 574 -20.66 30.13 32.88
N ARG A 575 -20.46 31.07 33.83
CA ARG A 575 -19.44 32.14 33.72
C ARG A 575 -19.35 33.02 35.00
N HIS A 576 -18.12 33.18 35.51
CA HIS A 576 -17.59 34.09 36.57
C HIS A 576 -17.64 33.60 38.03
N SER A 577 -16.65 33.74 38.94
CA SER A 577 -15.17 33.96 38.95
C SER A 577 -14.70 34.16 40.42
N GLY A 578 -13.78 33.31 40.96
CA GLY A 578 -12.75 33.50 42.06
C GLY A 578 -13.14 33.97 43.50
N PRO A 579 -12.20 34.04 44.49
CA PRO A 579 -11.01 33.23 44.85
C PRO A 579 -10.97 32.84 46.39
N PRO A 580 -9.83 32.65 47.13
CA PRO A 580 -9.52 31.43 47.89
C PRO A 580 -9.60 31.53 49.44
N GLY A 581 -9.77 30.40 50.14
CA GLY A 581 -9.57 30.32 51.60
C GLY A 581 -9.91 28.97 52.24
N SER A 582 -9.03 28.51 53.14
CA SER A 582 -9.22 27.52 54.22
C SER A 582 -9.51 26.04 53.90
N ALA A 583 -8.56 25.17 54.27
CA ALA A 583 -8.82 23.85 54.86
C ALA A 583 -9.26 24.05 56.35
N PRO A 584 -9.93 23.11 57.07
CA PRO A 584 -9.59 21.68 57.12
C PRO A 584 -10.74 20.65 57.36
N SER A 585 -10.31 19.37 57.37
CA SER A 585 -10.78 18.23 58.18
C SER A 585 -12.15 17.56 57.99
N SER A 586 -12.04 16.26 57.67
CA SER A 586 -12.76 15.09 58.22
C SER A 586 -14.30 15.02 58.19
N SER A 587 -14.82 14.08 57.39
CA SER A 587 -15.59 12.91 57.87
C SER A 587 -16.15 12.10 56.68
N SER A 588 -15.88 10.80 56.66
CA SER A 588 -16.67 9.79 55.92
C SER A 588 -17.82 9.30 56.82
N PRO A 589 -18.81 8.48 56.39
CA PRO A 589 -18.97 7.78 55.11
C PRO A 589 -20.41 7.79 54.51
N ALA A 590 -20.52 7.14 53.33
CA ALA A 590 -21.67 6.42 52.77
C ALA A 590 -22.76 7.15 51.93
N SER A 591 -22.68 6.96 50.61
CA SER A 591 -23.73 6.27 49.85
C SER A 591 -23.16 5.78 48.51
N GLY A 592 -22.68 4.54 48.51
CA GLY A 592 -22.23 3.83 47.33
C GLY A 592 -23.42 3.27 46.58
N GLY A 593 -23.72 3.85 45.42
CA GLY A 593 -24.84 3.45 44.58
C GLY A 593 -24.56 3.67 43.11
N GLU A 594 -23.37 3.31 42.60
CA GLU A 594 -23.12 3.33 41.14
C GLU A 594 -21.95 2.42 40.66
N MET A 595 -21.42 1.56 41.53
CA MET A 595 -20.24 0.70 41.24
C MET A 595 -20.56 -0.80 41.10
N ALA A 596 -21.83 -1.18 40.85
CA ALA A 596 -22.23 -2.59 40.77
C ALA A 596 -22.62 -3.09 39.36
N MET A 597 -22.61 -2.24 38.32
CA MET A 597 -23.09 -2.63 36.97
C MET A 597 -21.98 -2.82 35.92
N TRP A 598 -20.70 -2.81 36.31
CA TRP A 598 -19.57 -2.88 35.35
C TRP A 598 -18.74 -4.16 35.40
N ALA A 599 -19.20 -5.21 36.09
CA ALA A 599 -18.46 -6.46 36.27
C ALA A 599 -18.94 -7.66 35.44
N CYS A 600 -19.91 -7.50 34.54
CA CYS A 600 -20.34 -8.57 33.63
C CYS A 600 -20.43 -8.03 32.20
N LYS A 601 -19.38 -8.23 31.39
CA LYS A 601 -19.46 -8.76 30.01
C LYS A 601 -18.13 -8.69 29.22
N ASN A 602 -17.65 -9.90 28.87
CA ASN A 602 -16.70 -10.35 27.83
C ASN A 602 -15.22 -10.61 28.20
N PRO A 603 -14.54 -11.56 27.51
CA PRO A 603 -14.97 -12.89 27.07
C PRO A 603 -13.85 -13.95 27.32
N ALA A 604 -14.12 -14.99 28.10
CA ALA A 604 -13.20 -16.12 28.27
C ALA A 604 -13.90 -17.49 28.26
N VAL A 605 -15.17 -17.56 27.83
CA VAL A 605 -15.93 -18.80 27.74
C VAL A 605 -16.28 -19.06 26.28
N LEU A 606 -15.32 -19.61 25.56
CA LEU A 606 -15.51 -20.20 24.23
C LEU A 606 -14.51 -21.35 24.17
N PHE A 607 -14.82 -22.44 24.86
CA PHE A 607 -14.37 -23.83 24.66
C PHE A 607 -14.79 -24.65 25.88
N CYS A 608 -16.10 -24.83 26.07
CA CYS A 608 -16.66 -25.98 26.76
C CYS A 608 -17.97 -26.33 26.05
N ARG A 609 -18.03 -27.57 25.57
CA ARG A 609 -19.23 -28.25 25.08
C ARG A 609 -20.15 -28.40 26.30
N ASP A 610 -21.35 -27.84 26.24
CA ASP A 610 -22.31 -27.89 27.35
C ASP A 610 -22.67 -29.35 27.67
N GLY A 611 -22.31 -29.78 28.89
CA GLY A 611 -22.97 -30.87 29.58
C GLY A 611 -24.25 -30.33 30.21
N GLN A 612 -25.37 -31.00 29.94
CA GLN A 612 -26.69 -30.70 30.50
C GLN A 612 -26.65 -30.54 32.03
N PRO A 613 -27.38 -29.57 32.60
CA PRO A 613 -27.85 -29.66 33.97
C PRO A 613 -29.26 -30.27 34.01
N ASP A 614 -29.42 -31.26 34.89
CA ASP A 614 -30.68 -31.89 35.25
C ASP A 614 -31.73 -30.86 35.66
N THR A 615 -32.86 -30.85 34.95
CA THR A 615 -34.11 -30.25 35.44
C THR A 615 -34.85 -31.28 36.28
N ILE A 616 -35.04 -30.92 37.54
CA ILE A 616 -36.02 -31.47 38.47
C ILE A 616 -37.39 -31.57 37.78
N SER A 617 -37.95 -32.76 37.83
CA SER A 617 -39.25 -33.17 37.31
C SER A 617 -40.40 -32.51 38.05
N GLU A 618 -41.25 -31.76 37.34
CA GLU A 618 -42.65 -31.52 37.70
C GLU A 618 -43.48 -31.28 36.44
N ALA A 619 -43.96 -32.37 35.82
CA ALA A 619 -45.21 -32.42 35.06
C ALA A 619 -45.50 -33.88 34.67
N THR A 620 -46.32 -34.58 35.47
CA THR A 620 -47.12 -35.69 34.96
C THR A 620 -48.56 -35.47 35.40
N LEU A 621 -49.37 -35.10 34.39
CA LEU A 621 -50.76 -35.51 34.17
C LEU A 621 -51.57 -36.00 35.38
N GLN A 622 -52.63 -35.24 35.68
CA GLN A 622 -53.84 -35.82 36.23
C GLN A 622 -54.40 -36.88 35.28
N ALA A 623 -54.49 -38.13 35.74
CA ALA A 623 -55.64 -39.01 35.48
C ALA A 623 -55.69 -40.14 36.53
N LYS A 624 -56.86 -40.25 37.17
CA LYS A 624 -57.29 -41.26 38.15
C LYS A 624 -57.08 -42.72 37.69
N ALA A 625 -56.65 -43.59 38.62
CA ALA A 625 -57.42 -44.74 39.18
C ALA A 625 -56.56 -46.00 39.46
N GLY A 626 -56.78 -46.61 40.63
CA GLY A 626 -56.46 -48.02 40.97
C GLY A 626 -55.21 -48.19 41.86
N THR A 627 -55.33 -48.18 43.19
CA THR A 627 -55.53 -49.34 44.10
C THR A 627 -54.37 -50.34 44.21
N VAL A 628 -53.92 -50.49 45.47
CA VAL A 628 -53.40 -51.70 46.13
C VAL A 628 -51.94 -52.08 45.79
N ASP A 629 -51.06 -52.56 46.68
CA ASP A 629 -50.89 -52.62 48.14
C ASP A 629 -49.57 -53.42 48.35
N THR A 630 -49.05 -53.40 49.57
CA THR A 630 -48.12 -54.36 50.20
C THR A 630 -46.62 -54.39 49.82
N SER A 631 -45.81 -54.03 50.84
CA SER A 631 -44.63 -54.76 51.38
C SER A 631 -43.46 -55.09 50.44
N LEU A 632 -42.21 -54.74 50.73
CA LEU A 632 -41.42 -54.99 51.96
C LEU A 632 -40.18 -54.09 51.92
#